data_AF-G4YRT9-F1
#
_entry.id   AF-G4YRT9-F1
#
_cell.length_a   1.000
_cell.length_b   1.000
_cell.length_c   1.000
_cell.angle_alpha   90.00
_cell.angle_beta   90.00
_cell.angle_gamma   90.00
#
_symmetry.space_group_name_H-M   'P 1'
#
loop_
_entity.id
_entity.type
_entity.pdbx_description
1 polymer ?
#
loop_
_entity_poly.entity_id
_entity_poly.type
_entity_poly.pdbx_seq_one_letter_code
_entity_poly.pdbx_strand_id
1 'polypeptide(L)'
;MTFELTFGKYKNKPIEEVYASDPGYCRWMHNQPSLNISEDIKIFLHSKFLNNDNSYMMTWCKYKGKSLKQISRMDPNYIDWLRKSEFVIEKCPKLLKELN
;
A
#
# COMPACT_ATOMS: atom_id res chain seq x y z
N MET A 1 5.95 -23.00 2.47
CA MET A 1 7.26 -22.61 1.92
C MET A 1 7.44 -21.14 2.19
N THR A 2 8.50 -20.75 2.89
CA THR A 2 8.79 -19.35 3.23
C THR A 2 9.74 -18.78 2.19
N PHE A 3 9.31 -17.75 1.46
CA PHE A 3 10.14 -17.09 0.45
C PHE A 3 10.93 -15.94 1.08
N GLU A 4 12.26 -16.08 1.14
CA GLU A 4 13.13 -15.08 1.74
C GLU A 4 13.53 -13.99 0.73
N LEU A 5 13.61 -12.74 1.19
CA LEU A 5 14.13 -11.65 0.40
C LEU A 5 15.65 -11.75 0.26
N THR A 6 16.16 -11.67 -0.97
CA THR A 6 17.60 -11.74 -1.23
C THR A 6 18.30 -10.37 -1.23
N PHE A 7 17.54 -9.28 -1.06
CA PHE A 7 18.00 -7.90 -1.19
C PHE A 7 17.28 -6.93 -0.23
N GLY A 8 17.81 -5.70 -0.15
CA GLY A 8 17.17 -4.57 0.50
C GLY A 8 17.14 -4.65 2.03
N LYS A 9 16.31 -3.79 2.65
CA LYS A 9 16.24 -3.57 4.11
C LYS A 9 15.97 -4.85 4.89
N TYR A 10 15.20 -5.77 4.32
CA TYR A 10 14.74 -7.00 4.96
C TYR A 10 15.37 -8.25 4.35
N LYS A 11 16.63 -8.17 3.90
CA LYS A 11 17.38 -9.31 3.38
C LYS A 11 17.39 -10.49 4.37
N ASN A 12 17.25 -11.70 3.84
CA ASN A 12 17.13 -12.98 4.55
C ASN A 12 15.89 -13.09 5.46
N LYS A 13 14.90 -12.20 5.29
CA LYS A 13 13.61 -12.33 5.99
C LYS A 13 12.54 -12.92 5.08
N PRO A 14 11.64 -13.76 5.62
CA PRO A 14 10.53 -14.29 4.86
C PRO A 14 9.53 -13.17 4.50
N ILE A 15 9.03 -13.17 3.27
CA ILE A 15 8.13 -12.14 2.75
C ILE A 15 6.86 -11.98 3.59
N GLU A 16 6.39 -13.04 4.22
CA GLU A 16 5.22 -13.02 5.10
C GLU A 16 5.46 -12.19 6.37
N GLU A 17 6.63 -12.33 6.99
CA GLU A 17 7.03 -11.53 8.16
C GLU A 17 7.20 -10.06 7.76
N VAL A 18 7.80 -9.81 6.60
CA VAL A 18 7.95 -8.45 6.08
C VAL A 18 6.60 -7.83 5.78
N TYR A 19 5.64 -8.59 5.25
CA TYR A 19 4.29 -8.08 5.01
C TYR A 19 3.53 -7.79 6.32
N ALA A 20 3.70 -8.63 7.33
CA ALA A 20 3.08 -8.42 8.65
C ALA A 20 3.65 -7.20 9.39
N SER A 21 4.96 -6.95 9.25
CA SER A 21 5.66 -5.86 9.94
C SER A 21 5.69 -4.54 9.15
N ASP A 22 5.85 -4.60 7.83
CA ASP A 22 6.00 -3.46 6.94
C ASP A 22 5.34 -3.71 5.57
N PRO A 23 3.99 -3.67 5.51
CA PRO A 23 3.26 -3.81 4.25
C PRO A 23 3.56 -2.66 3.27
N GLY A 24 4.08 -1.53 3.76
CA GLY A 24 4.50 -0.40 2.93
C GLY A 24 5.70 -0.75 2.05
N TYR A 25 6.71 -1.41 2.62
CA TYR A 25 7.86 -1.92 1.87
C TYR A 25 7.45 -2.97 0.83
N CYS A 26 6.58 -3.91 1.21
CA CYS A 26 6.02 -4.89 0.26
C CYS A 26 5.31 -4.24 -0.92
N ARG A 27 4.58 -3.14 -0.70
CA ARG A 27 3.98 -2.37 -1.80
C ARG A 27 5.02 -1.68 -2.67
N TRP A 28 5.99 -1.02 -2.06
CA TRP A 28 7.07 -0.39 -2.83
C TRP A 28 7.70 -1.42 -3.77
N MET A 29 8.01 -2.61 -3.25
CA MET A 29 8.53 -3.72 -4.04
C MET A 29 7.57 -4.19 -5.15
N HIS A 30 6.28 -4.32 -4.85
CA HIS A 30 5.26 -4.67 -5.86
C HIS A 30 5.16 -3.63 -7.00
N ASN A 31 5.38 -2.35 -6.71
CA ASN A 31 5.28 -1.26 -7.67
C ASN A 31 6.58 -0.99 -8.45
N GLN A 32 7.60 -1.84 -8.30
CA GLN A 32 8.89 -1.69 -8.97
C GLN A 32 9.09 -2.87 -9.95
N PRO A 33 8.61 -2.77 -11.20
CA PRO A 33 8.69 -3.87 -12.17
C PRO A 33 10.13 -4.24 -12.55
N SER A 34 11.10 -3.35 -12.29
CA SER A 34 12.53 -3.58 -12.52
C SER A 34 13.23 -4.37 -11.40
N LEU A 35 12.57 -4.62 -10.26
CA LEU A 35 13.18 -5.41 -9.20
C LEU A 35 13.25 -6.88 -9.58
N ASN A 36 14.45 -7.44 -9.52
CA ASN A 36 14.67 -8.86 -9.72
C ASN A 36 14.32 -9.65 -8.45
N ILE A 37 13.03 -9.94 -8.27
CA ILE A 37 12.49 -10.77 -7.19
C ILE A 37 11.96 -12.10 -7.72
N SER A 38 11.95 -13.13 -6.87
CA SER A 38 11.43 -14.44 -7.26
C SER A 38 9.95 -14.36 -7.65
N GLU A 39 9.54 -15.26 -8.54
CA GLU A 39 8.17 -15.31 -9.04
C GLU A 39 7.17 -15.58 -7.90
N ASP A 40 7.54 -16.39 -6.92
CA ASP A 40 6.71 -16.66 -5.74
C ASP A 40 6.45 -15.40 -4.91
N ILE A 41 7.46 -14.54 -4.75
CA ILE A 41 7.29 -13.26 -4.05
C ILE A 41 6.37 -12.35 -4.87
N LYS A 42 6.50 -12.31 -6.20
CA LYS A 42 5.59 -11.54 -7.05
C LYS A 42 4.15 -12.02 -6.91
N ILE A 43 3.92 -13.34 -6.98
CA ILE A 43 2.59 -13.95 -6.80
C ILE A 43 2.05 -13.63 -5.41
N PHE A 44 2.86 -13.77 -4.36
CA PHE A 44 2.47 -13.40 -3.00
C PHE A 44 2.04 -11.94 -2.92
N LEU A 45 2.88 -11.01 -3.37
CA LEU A 45 2.57 -9.58 -3.35
C LEU A 45 1.32 -9.27 -4.18
N HIS A 46 1.21 -9.85 -5.38
CA HIS A 46 0.05 -9.68 -6.24
C HIS A 46 -1.23 -10.20 -5.56
N SER A 47 -1.17 -11.35 -4.87
CA SER A 47 -2.30 -11.88 -4.09
C SER A 47 -2.74 -10.96 -2.96
N LYS A 48 -1.79 -10.28 -2.30
CA LYS A 48 -2.07 -9.31 -1.22
C LYS A 48 -2.54 -7.96 -1.73
N PHE A 49 -2.16 -7.60 -2.95
CA PHE A 49 -2.47 -6.33 -3.60
C PHE A 49 -3.37 -6.49 -4.83
N LEU A 50 -4.11 -7.60 -4.93
CA LEU A 50 -4.89 -8.00 -6.11
C LEU A 50 -5.98 -6.97 -6.49
N ASN A 51 -6.36 -6.14 -5.53
CA ASN A 51 -7.31 -5.03 -5.71
C ASN A 51 -6.64 -3.64 -5.68
N ASN A 52 -5.33 -3.56 -5.92
CA ASN A 52 -4.61 -2.30 -6.03
C ASN A 52 -4.94 -1.66 -7.38
N ASP A 53 -5.96 -0.81 -7.38
CA ASP A 53 -6.37 0.04 -8.51
C ASP A 53 -5.39 1.20 -8.81
N ASN A 54 -4.15 1.05 -8.31
CA ASN A 54 -3.04 1.99 -8.29
C ASN A 54 -3.37 3.36 -7.69
N SER A 55 -4.54 3.55 -7.07
CA SER A 55 -4.82 4.77 -6.31
C SER A 55 -4.20 4.71 -4.92
N TYR A 56 -4.04 5.88 -4.32
CA TYR A 56 -3.46 6.01 -2.99
C TYR A 56 -4.14 5.09 -1.97
N MET A 57 -3.36 4.29 -1.23
CA MET A 57 -3.89 3.47 -0.15
C MET A 57 -3.74 4.17 1.18
N MET A 58 -4.82 4.20 1.95
CA MET A 58 -4.80 4.62 3.33
C MET A 58 -3.92 3.68 4.17
N THR A 59 -2.92 4.23 4.84
CA THR A 59 -2.05 3.52 5.76
C THR A 59 -2.47 3.70 7.22
N TRP A 60 -3.50 4.52 7.47
CA TRP A 60 -4.00 4.92 8.77
C TRP A 60 -5.52 5.20 8.74
N CYS A 61 -6.13 5.42 9.91
CA CYS A 61 -7.57 5.68 10.12
C CYS A 61 -8.54 4.54 9.72
N LYS A 62 -9.86 4.87 9.66
CA LYS A 62 -11.01 3.97 9.45
C LYS A 62 -10.83 2.98 8.29
N TYR A 63 -10.20 3.43 7.20
CA TYR A 63 -10.04 2.66 5.97
C TYR A 63 -8.60 2.19 5.72
N LYS A 64 -7.80 1.99 6.78
CA LYS A 64 -6.44 1.43 6.66
C LYS A 64 -6.45 0.15 5.82
N GLY A 65 -5.58 0.10 4.81
CA GLY A 65 -5.50 -1.04 3.87
C GLY A 65 -6.39 -0.91 2.63
N LYS A 66 -7.24 0.12 2.53
CA LYS A 66 -8.09 0.39 1.35
C LYS A 66 -7.55 1.54 0.51
N SER A 67 -7.75 1.45 -0.80
CA SER A 67 -7.41 2.51 -1.76
C SER A 67 -8.45 3.64 -1.78
N LEU A 68 -8.09 4.84 -2.23
CA LEU A 68 -9.03 5.96 -2.37
C LEU A 68 -10.17 5.62 -3.31
N LYS A 69 -9.91 4.90 -4.41
CA LYS A 69 -10.97 4.44 -5.32
C LYS A 69 -11.90 3.42 -4.66
N GLN A 70 -11.40 2.50 -3.84
CA GLN A 70 -12.24 1.59 -3.05
C GLN A 70 -13.10 2.38 -2.06
N ILE A 71 -12.51 3.33 -1.34
CA ILE A 71 -13.21 4.16 -0.36
C ILE A 71 -14.25 5.02 -1.05
N SER A 72 -13.94 5.62 -2.21
CA SER A 72 -14.90 6.42 -2.98
C SER A 72 -16.13 5.63 -3.43
N ARG A 73 -16.01 4.31 -3.62
CA ARG A 73 -17.13 3.42 -3.95
C ARG A 73 -17.92 3.00 -2.72
N MET A 74 -17.26 2.86 -1.58
CA MET A 74 -17.86 2.37 -0.33
C MET A 74 -18.47 3.49 0.53
N ASP A 75 -17.79 4.64 0.60
CA ASP A 75 -18.10 5.80 1.44
C ASP A 75 -17.55 7.08 0.78
N PRO A 76 -18.24 7.62 -0.23
CA PRO A 76 -17.81 8.86 -0.91
C PRO A 76 -17.76 10.06 0.06
N ASN A 77 -18.62 10.09 1.09
CA ASN A 77 -18.62 11.16 2.09
C ASN A 77 -17.30 11.20 2.88
N TYR A 78 -16.64 10.06 3.08
CA TYR A 78 -15.32 10.02 3.70
C TYR A 78 -14.25 10.69 2.83
N ILE A 79 -14.34 10.58 1.50
CA ILE A 79 -13.43 11.28 0.59
C ILE A 79 -13.63 12.79 0.70
N ASP A 80 -14.88 13.26 0.77
CA ASP A 80 -15.18 14.68 0.97
C ASP A 80 -14.72 15.20 2.33
N TRP A 81 -14.82 14.36 3.37
CA TRP A 81 -14.27 14.68 4.68
C TRP A 81 -12.74 14.80 4.64
N LEU A 82 -12.04 13.87 3.96
CA LEU A 82 -10.58 13.91 3.83
C LEU A 82 -10.11 15.21 3.17
N ARG A 83 -10.82 15.70 2.15
CA ARG A 83 -10.51 16.97 1.46
C ARG A 83 -10.59 18.20 2.37
N LYS A 84 -11.43 18.15 3.41
CA LYS A 84 -11.69 19.26 4.35
C LYS A 84 -10.96 19.10 5.68
N SER A 85 -10.29 17.97 5.89
CA SER A 85 -9.60 17.67 7.14
C SER A 85 -8.33 18.50 7.25
N GLU A 86 -8.25 19.35 8.28
CA GLU A 86 -7.07 20.19 8.57
C GLU A 86 -5.79 19.35 8.68
N PHE A 87 -5.87 18.19 9.35
CA PHE A 87 -4.74 17.26 9.44
C PHE A 87 -4.26 16.77 8.06
N VAL A 88 -5.17 16.45 7.15
CA VAL A 88 -4.82 15.99 5.79
C VAL A 88 -4.17 17.11 5.00
N ILE A 89 -4.77 18.31 5.08
CA ILE A 89 -4.31 19.50 4.37
C ILE A 89 -2.89 19.89 4.81
N GLU A 90 -2.63 19.89 6.12
CA GLU A 90 -1.36 20.36 6.66
C GLU A 90 -0.26 19.29 6.70
N LYS A 91 -0.60 18.05 7.01
CA LYS A 91 0.38 17.00 7.35
C LYS A 91 0.54 15.94 6.28
N CYS A 92 -0.39 15.84 5.32
CA CYS A 92 -0.41 14.75 4.34
C CYS A 92 -0.40 15.26 2.88
N PRO A 93 0.64 15.99 2.43
CA PRO A 93 0.66 16.62 1.11
C PRO A 93 0.55 15.62 -0.05
N LYS A 94 1.08 14.40 0.13
CA LYS A 94 0.94 13.32 -0.87
C LYS A 94 -0.50 12.84 -1.00
N LEU A 95 -1.20 12.65 0.10
CA LEU A 95 -2.61 12.26 0.09
C LEU A 95 -3.48 13.37 -0.50
N LEU A 96 -3.23 14.63 -0.10
CA LEU A 96 -3.98 15.78 -0.61
C LEU A 96 -3.87 15.89 -2.14
N LYS A 97 -2.68 15.65 -2.71
CA LYS A 97 -2.47 15.62 -4.17
C LYS A 97 -3.32 14.57 -4.89
N GLU A 98 -3.59 13.43 -4.23
CA GLU A 98 -4.34 12.31 -4.80
C GLU A 98 -5.87 12.45 -4.61
N LEU A 99 -6.32 13.42 -3.82
CA LEU A 99 -7.74 13.71 -3.55
C LEU A 99 -8.36 14.74 -4.52
N ASN A 100 -7.51 15.45 -5.29
CA ASN A 100 -7.86 16.43 -6.31
C ASN A 100 -7.81 15.82 -7.71
#